data_AF-A0AA96W2H6-F1
#
_entry.id   AF-A0AA96W2H6-F1
#
_cell.length_a   1.000
_cell.length_b   1.000
_cell.length_c   1.000
_cell.angle_alpha   90.00
_cell.angle_beta   90.00
_cell.angle_gamma   90.00
#
_symmetry.space_group_name_H-M   'P 1'
#
loop_
_entity.id
_entity.type
_entity.pdbx_description
1 polymer ?
#
loop_
_entity_poly.entity_id
_entity_poly.type
_entity_poly.pdbx_seq_one_letter_code
_entity_poly.pdbx_strand_id
1 'polypeptide(L)'
;MTSTESEPGLLPCPCCFQPTLEERANFEICPECGWEDDGQDDADAHVVRGGPNGSLSLTRARAEFAEALTEDQHDESLTRGGAGMWLAEARRQPGALPGGPAGLL
;
A
#
# COMPACT_ATOMS: atom_id res chain seq x y z
N MET A 1 -24.44 -17.56 25.19
CA MET A 1 -24.93 -16.56 24.24
C MET A 1 -23.70 -15.82 23.75
N THR A 2 -23.29 -16.11 22.53
CA THR A 2 -22.10 -15.51 21.91
C THR A 2 -22.41 -14.06 21.61
N SER A 3 -21.92 -13.14 22.43
CA SER A 3 -21.87 -11.73 22.06
C SER A 3 -20.84 -11.61 20.95
N THR A 4 -21.32 -11.53 19.71
CA THR A 4 -20.53 -11.01 18.60
C THR A 4 -20.36 -9.52 18.86
N GLU A 5 -19.39 -9.16 19.69
CA GLU A 5 -18.81 -7.82 19.63
C GLU A 5 -18.19 -7.72 18.25
N SER A 6 -18.74 -6.82 17.44
CA SER A 6 -18.20 -6.51 16.12
C SER A 6 -16.85 -5.86 16.36
N GLU A 7 -15.77 -6.54 15.98
CA GLU A 7 -14.42 -5.98 15.94
C GLU A 7 -14.50 -4.58 15.29
N PRO A 8 -13.84 -3.56 15.87
CA PRO A 8 -13.81 -2.24 15.25
C PRO A 8 -13.28 -2.37 13.83
N GLY A 9 -14.06 -1.90 12.86
CA GLY A 9 -13.67 -1.99 11.45
C GLY A 9 -12.43 -1.15 11.18
N LEU A 10 -11.50 -1.70 10.38
CA LEU A 10 -10.30 -0.98 9.95
C LEU A 10 -10.67 0.30 9.18
N LEU A 11 -9.86 1.33 9.39
CA LEU A 11 -10.00 2.65 8.77
C LEU A 11 -9.34 2.65 7.38
N PRO A 12 -9.90 3.40 6.40
CA PRO A 12 -9.40 3.38 5.03
C PRO A 12 -8.06 4.12 4.91
N CYS A 13 -7.02 3.55 4.30
CA CYS A 13 -5.78 4.28 4.05
C CYS A 13 -6.05 5.58 3.26
N PRO A 14 -5.44 6.73 3.61
CA PRO A 14 -5.66 7.99 2.87
C PRO A 14 -5.16 7.94 1.42
N CYS A 15 -4.28 6.98 1.08
CA CYS A 15 -3.75 6.78 -0.27
C CYS A 15 -4.63 5.85 -1.11
N CYS A 16 -4.76 4.57 -0.73
CA CYS A 16 -5.47 3.57 -1.55
C CYS A 16 -6.95 3.37 -1.19
N PHE A 17 -7.42 4.01 -0.11
CA PHE A 17 -8.78 3.93 0.41
C PHE A 17 -9.24 2.53 0.83
N GLN A 18 -8.34 1.53 0.90
CA GLN A 18 -8.65 0.21 1.44
C GLN A 18 -8.67 0.24 2.97
N PRO A 19 -9.58 -0.50 3.64
CA PRO A 19 -9.69 -0.55 5.11
C PRO A 19 -8.52 -1.35 5.68
N THR A 20 -7.43 -0.67 6.02
CA THR A 20 -6.16 -1.34 6.38
C THR A 20 -5.52 -0.81 7.66
N LEU A 21 -6.03 0.27 8.24
CA LEU A 21 -5.41 0.95 9.37
C LEU A 21 -6.22 0.71 10.63
N GLU A 22 -5.56 0.44 11.74
CA GLU A 22 -6.20 0.27 13.05
C GLU A 22 -6.58 1.65 13.63
N GLU A 23 -5.71 2.65 13.45
CA GLU A 23 -5.91 4.03 13.91
C GLU A 23 -5.50 5.06 12.85
N ARG A 24 -6.05 6.28 12.95
CA ARG A 24 -5.69 7.42 12.10
C ARG A 24 -4.48 8.15 12.63
N ALA A 25 -3.61 8.59 11.72
CA ALA A 25 -2.42 9.39 12.03
C ALA A 25 -1.49 8.74 13.07
N ASN A 26 -1.45 7.40 13.10
CA ASN A 26 -0.67 6.60 14.04
C ASN A 26 0.66 6.08 13.44
N PHE A 27 1.07 6.62 12.29
CA PHE A 27 2.27 6.20 11.55
C PHE A 27 2.22 4.72 11.12
N GLU A 28 1.02 4.18 10.95
CA GLU A 28 0.83 2.84 10.42
C GLU A 28 1.11 2.81 8.92
N ILE A 29 1.89 1.83 8.47
CA ILE A 29 2.17 1.63 7.05
C ILE A 29 1.06 0.74 6.46
N CYS A 30 0.31 1.29 5.51
CA CYS A 30 -0.70 0.56 4.78
C CYS A 30 -0.08 -0.63 4.04
N PRO A 31 -0.44 -1.88 4.35
CA PRO A 31 0.16 -3.05 3.71
C PRO A 31 -0.31 -3.25 2.26
N GLU A 32 -1.38 -2.57 1.82
CA GLU A 32 -1.85 -2.61 0.43
C GLU A 32 -1.04 -1.72 -0.52
N CYS A 33 -0.68 -0.51 -0.08
CA CYS A 33 -0.05 0.49 -0.96
C CYS A 33 1.30 1.01 -0.46
N GLY A 34 1.71 0.62 0.76
CA GLY A 34 2.98 1.04 1.38
C GLY A 34 2.99 2.46 1.94
N TRP A 35 1.88 3.19 1.90
CA TRP A 35 1.79 4.55 2.44
C TRP A 35 1.72 4.56 3.97
N GLU A 36 2.56 5.35 4.64
CA GLU A 36 2.48 5.60 6.09
C GLU A 36 1.43 6.67 6.40
N ASP A 37 0.49 6.37 7.29
CA ASP A 37 -0.49 7.34 7.80
C ASP A 37 0.14 8.25 8.86
N ASP A 38 0.90 9.24 8.41
CA ASP A 38 1.48 10.32 9.22
C ASP A 38 0.48 11.46 9.52
N GLY A 39 -0.81 11.24 9.26
CA GLY A 39 -1.87 12.23 9.42
C GLY A 39 -1.95 13.25 8.28
N GLN A 40 -1.36 12.97 7.12
CA GLN A 40 -1.58 13.75 5.90
C GLN A 40 -2.96 13.47 5.30
N ASP A 41 -3.66 14.51 4.85
CA ASP A 41 -4.99 14.40 4.25
C ASP A 41 -5.16 15.31 3.03
N ASP A 42 -6.39 15.49 2.54
CA ASP A 42 -6.67 16.26 1.32
C ASP A 42 -6.21 17.72 1.41
N ALA A 43 -6.21 18.33 2.60
CA ALA A 43 -5.85 19.75 2.76
C ALA A 43 -4.37 20.00 2.42
N ASP A 44 -3.52 19.01 2.69
CA ASP A 44 -2.09 19.11 2.47
C ASP A 44 -1.51 17.95 1.63
N ALA A 45 -2.36 17.23 0.88
CA ALA A 45 -1.98 16.07 0.08
C ALA A 45 -0.89 16.33 -0.97
N HIS A 46 -0.71 17.59 -1.37
CA HIS A 46 0.29 18.03 -2.34
C HIS A 46 1.68 18.22 -1.73
N VAL A 47 1.79 18.31 -0.41
CA VAL A 47 3.04 18.51 0.33
C VAL A 47 3.83 17.20 0.37
N VAL A 48 5.16 17.27 0.21
CA VAL A 48 6.06 16.15 0.46
C VAL A 48 6.56 16.26 1.90
N ARG A 49 6.12 15.37 2.77
CA ARG A 49 6.50 15.38 4.20
C ARG A 49 7.79 14.61 4.50
N GLY A 50 8.23 13.72 3.59
CA GLY A 50 9.45 12.93 3.78
C GLY A 50 9.18 11.60 4.48
N GLY A 51 10.15 11.16 5.29
CA GLY A 51 10.01 9.97 6.13
C GLY A 51 9.87 8.67 5.32
N PRO A 52 9.12 7.68 5.84
CA PRO A 52 8.80 6.44 5.14
C PRO A 52 8.07 6.64 3.81
N ASN A 53 7.32 7.74 3.65
CA ASN A 53 6.69 8.14 2.38
C ASN A 53 7.69 8.70 1.34
N GLY A 54 8.95 8.90 1.73
CA GLY A 54 10.04 9.29 0.84
C GLY A 54 9.82 10.65 0.19
N SER A 55 10.03 10.75 -1.12
CA SER A 55 9.84 12.00 -1.87
C SER A 55 8.45 12.13 -2.50
N LEU A 56 7.50 11.29 -2.10
CA LEU A 56 6.14 11.33 -2.63
C LEU A 56 5.26 12.25 -1.78
N SER A 57 4.34 12.95 -2.45
CA SER A 57 3.19 13.56 -1.81
C SER A 57 2.00 12.59 -1.87
N LEU A 58 1.04 12.72 -0.97
CA LEU A 58 -0.16 11.88 -0.96
C LEU A 58 -0.92 11.93 -2.30
N THR A 59 -1.01 13.10 -2.93
CA THR A 59 -1.61 13.26 -4.27
C THR A 59 -0.90 12.40 -5.31
N ARG A 60 0.44 12.37 -5.28
CA ARG A 60 1.23 11.58 -6.23
C ARG A 60 1.10 10.09 -5.93
N ALA A 61 1.16 9.68 -4.66
CA ALA A 61 1.00 8.29 -4.27
C ALA A 61 -0.38 7.73 -4.69
N ARG A 62 -1.45 8.52 -4.54
CA ARG A 62 -2.80 8.17 -5.04
C ARG A 62 -2.80 7.93 -6.55
N ALA A 63 -2.15 8.80 -7.31
CA ALA A 63 -2.06 8.67 -8.78
C ALA A 63 -1.27 7.42 -9.19
N GLU A 64 -0.09 7.20 -8.59
CA GLU A 64 0.74 6.03 -8.87
C GLU A 64 0.01 4.72 -8.51
N PHE A 65 -0.74 4.69 -7.40
CA PHE A 65 -1.56 3.53 -7.04
C PHE A 65 -2.71 3.31 -8.03
N ALA A 66 -3.39 4.37 -8.45
CA ALA A 66 -4.47 4.28 -9.44
C ALA A 66 -3.98 3.77 -10.80
N GLU A 67 -2.80 4.22 -11.25
CA GLU A 67 -2.15 3.72 -12.47
C GLU A 67 -1.83 2.23 -12.37
N ALA A 68 -1.27 1.79 -11.23
CA ALA A 68 -0.97 0.37 -10.99
C ALA A 68 -2.21 -0.54 -11.04
N LEU A 69 -3.40 -0.04 -10.70
CA LEU A 69 -4.65 -0.79 -10.84
C LEU A 69 -5.11 -0.95 -12.30
N THR A 70 -4.65 -0.08 -13.21
CA THR A 70 -5.08 -0.10 -14.62
C THR A 70 -4.26 -1.00 -15.52
N GLU A 71 -3.07 -1.42 -15.09
CA GLU A 71 -2.16 -2.27 -15.89
C GLU A 71 -2.38 -3.79 -15.70
N ASP A 72 -3.49 -4.18 -15.06
CA ASP A 72 -4.02 -5.56 -14.91
C ASP A 72 -3.18 -6.53 -14.05
N GLN A 73 -3.82 -7.10 -13.01
CA GLN A 73 -3.40 -8.21 -12.13
C GLN A 73 -2.46 -7.91 -10.93
N HIS A 74 -2.95 -7.24 -9.88
CA HIS A 74 -2.42 -7.46 -8.54
C HIS A 74 -3.16 -8.60 -7.84
N ASP A 75 -2.70 -9.84 -8.06
CA ASP A 75 -3.04 -11.03 -7.23
C ASP A 75 -2.49 -10.90 -5.79
N GLU A 76 -1.94 -9.73 -5.43
CA GLU A 76 -1.20 -9.45 -4.19
C GLU A 76 -1.94 -8.49 -3.24
N SER A 77 -3.15 -8.02 -3.59
CA SER A 77 -3.99 -7.21 -2.70
C SER A 77 -4.48 -8.04 -1.51
N LEU A 78 -3.98 -7.78 -0.30
CA LEU A 78 -4.35 -8.49 0.93
C LEU A 78 -5.84 -8.32 1.25
N THR A 79 -6.40 -7.15 0.95
CA THR A 79 -7.84 -6.89 1.18
C THR A 79 -8.76 -7.60 0.17
N ARG A 80 -8.21 -8.05 -0.97
CA ARG A 80 -8.93 -8.85 -1.99
C ARG A 80 -8.46 -10.31 -2.08
N GLY A 81 -7.57 -10.76 -1.17
CA GLY A 81 -7.18 -12.17 -1.02
C GLY A 81 -5.78 -12.56 -1.55
N GLY A 82 -4.88 -11.60 -1.77
CA GLY A 82 -3.52 -11.81 -2.29
C GLY A 82 -2.41 -11.93 -1.24
N ALA A 83 -1.23 -12.40 -1.65
CA ALA A 83 -0.03 -12.53 -0.80
C ALA A 83 0.92 -11.35 -1.04
N GLY A 84 0.84 -10.29 -0.23
CA GLY A 84 1.55 -9.03 -0.47
C GLY A 84 3.02 -9.01 0.01
N MET A 85 3.92 -8.53 -0.85
CA MET A 85 5.23 -7.94 -0.48
C MET A 85 5.69 -6.81 -1.47
N TRP A 86 5.47 -5.55 -1.07
CA TRP A 86 6.16 -4.26 -1.38
C TRP A 86 6.62 -3.89 -2.82
N LEU A 87 5.96 -2.86 -3.41
CA LEU A 87 6.46 -2.06 -4.54
C LEU A 87 7.51 -1.00 -4.15
N ALA A 88 7.54 -0.56 -2.89
CA ALA A 88 8.52 0.44 -2.43
C ALA A 88 9.92 -0.16 -2.12
N GLU A 89 10.02 -1.48 -1.92
CA GLU A 89 11.30 -2.18 -1.70
C GLU A 89 11.84 -2.76 -3.04
N ALA A 90 10.94 -3.15 -3.97
CA ALA A 90 11.29 -3.66 -5.29
C ALA A 90 12.07 -2.64 -6.15
N ARG A 91 11.82 -1.34 -5.98
CA ARG A 91 12.57 -0.28 -6.70
C ARG A 91 13.94 0.03 -6.09
N ARG A 92 14.31 -0.56 -4.94
CA ARG A 92 15.63 -0.38 -4.29
C ARG A 92 16.62 -1.53 -4.53
N GLN A 93 16.25 -2.58 -5.28
CA GLN A 93 17.18 -3.66 -5.65
C GLN A 93 17.53 -3.64 -7.15
N PRO A 94 18.71 -3.15 -7.56
CA PRO A 94 19.30 -3.62 -8.80
C PRO A 94 19.83 -5.04 -8.56
N GLY A 95 19.13 -6.06 -9.03
CA GLY A 95 19.75 -7.37 -9.30
C GLY A 95 19.22 -8.65 -8.61
N ALA A 96 17.93 -8.79 -8.31
CA ALA A 96 17.39 -10.08 -7.88
C ALA A 96 16.23 -10.55 -8.76
N LEU A 97 16.55 -11.34 -9.80
CA LEU A 97 15.58 -12.23 -10.46
C LEU A 97 15.93 -13.67 -10.08
N PRO A 98 15.06 -14.43 -9.39
CA PRO A 98 15.17 -15.88 -9.33
C PRO A 98 14.35 -16.53 -10.47
N GLY A 99 15.02 -17.34 -11.29
CA GLY A 99 14.40 -18.43 -12.04
C GLY A 99 13.62 -18.05 -13.30
N GLY A 100 14.33 -17.82 -14.40
CA GLY A 100 13.76 -18.03 -15.75
C GLY A 100 13.53 -19.53 -16.02
N PRO A 101 12.55 -19.91 -16.86
CA PRO A 101 12.19 -21.31 -17.05
C PRO A 101 13.33 -22.11 -17.69
N ALA A 102 13.57 -23.30 -17.13
CA ALA A 102 14.41 -24.32 -17.74
C ALA A 102 13.82 -24.77 -19.07
N GLY A 103 14.60 -24.76 -20.14
CA GLY A 103 14.12 -25.30 -21.41
C GLY A 103 15.07 -25.22 -22.59
N LEU A 104 15.68 -26.38 -22.88
CA LEU A 104 15.92 -26.97 -24.20
C LEU A 104 17.13 -26.53 -25.06
N LEU A 105 17.93 -27.57 -25.33
CA LEU A 105 18.97 -27.84 -26.34
C LEU A 105 20.42 -27.49 -25.97
#